data_AF-A0A182STB9-F1
#
_entry.id   AF-A0A182STB9-F1
#
_cell.length_a   1.000
_cell.length_b   1.000
_cell.length_c   1.000
_cell.angle_alpha   90.00
_cell.angle_beta   90.00
_cell.angle_gamma   90.00
#
_symmetry.space_group_name_H-M   'P 1'
#
loop_
_entity.id
_entity.type
_entity.pdbx_description
1 polymer ?
#
loop_
_entity_poly.entity_id
_entity_poly.type
_entity_poly.pdbx_seq_one_letter_code
_entity_poly.pdbx_strand_id
1 'polypeptide(L)'
;MCSAFAWKKRHSKDIDPASLYLMSEIQQYVATVIYASSEYGPSSSISYNAINIIGRPNNFPVHGDHSDSYLLPSYGNWKLLAPSFTSEFGLTNVPAVDNPPVDDFIVVRFEGTVCPTGVEVYETLSPGAIYRIWAYTEHSTWVLLWDKRFDRLLDDVRNHRGGKTRVFLPEMRRMEHRTCVLRFEFCTRDLTYISGIDGIMLKSLLNETPNFRRRETFVRETIDEIELEWPEERSITDLPYEMIFKICSYLDLKSLRNLEKASPTFHSVVRDPRLYREVNMRPYWMDIDAHLLAWLEARCAHIRKLDLSWCGLFGAITARDLQRLVPQHGHSLTHLRLNSVPFCDGTDFVLSSCPNVTELCLQNMDLYDQVLMDSKLTKLTRLDVSGGSMSDKTLENILKLNPFLQHLNLSCFNNMQFKIADTIGRYNRDLISLNLFKTRALSADDLRPLANCTKLQELNLGYANHDEVQEGDLSRLAEACACLRKLVLAGFRDVHNNDLLTIAQHCSALEYLDLMGCITVTGESVNAIFIGCSALRFLEIHHCNGITYDWVPEWGNRYPDVDIKFEEY
;
A
#
# COMPACT_ATOMS: atom_id res chain seq x y z
N MET A 1 -74.49 32.96 -28.77
CA MET A 1 -73.13 33.21 -28.24
C MET A 1 -72.31 31.99 -28.62
N CYS A 2 -71.40 31.96 -29.60
CA CYS A 2 -70.31 32.91 -29.96
C CYS A 2 -69.51 33.29 -28.69
N SER A 3 -68.19 33.10 -28.55
CA SER A 3 -67.09 32.95 -29.54
C SER A 3 -65.79 32.41 -28.84
N ALA A 4 -64.68 31.96 -29.44
CA ALA A 4 -64.35 31.46 -30.80
C ALA A 4 -62.83 31.12 -30.95
N PHE A 5 -62.46 29.90 -31.39
CA PHE A 5 -61.11 29.50 -31.92
C PHE A 5 -59.89 29.60 -30.94
N ALA A 6 -58.75 28.89 -31.08
CA ALA A 6 -58.36 27.73 -31.90
C ALA A 6 -57.10 27.04 -31.32
N TRP A 7 -56.90 25.74 -31.59
CA TRP A 7 -55.58 25.10 -31.59
C TRP A 7 -55.34 24.42 -32.94
N LYS A 8 -54.33 24.87 -33.69
CA LYS A 8 -53.96 24.28 -34.99
C LYS A 8 -53.14 23.02 -34.77
N LYS A 9 -53.57 21.90 -35.38
CA LYS A 9 -52.65 20.80 -35.71
C LYS A 9 -51.45 21.39 -36.48
N ARG A 10 -50.23 21.11 -36.01
CA ARG A 10 -49.04 21.09 -36.85
C ARG A 10 -48.41 19.70 -36.77
N HIS A 11 -47.98 19.27 -37.94
CA HIS A 11 -47.58 17.91 -38.29
C HIS A 11 -46.48 17.34 -37.39
N SER A 12 -46.43 16.01 -37.36
CA SER A 12 -45.22 15.27 -37.01
C SER A 12 -44.01 15.92 -37.66
N LYS A 13 -43.01 16.26 -36.85
CA LYS A 13 -41.64 16.23 -37.34
C LYS A 13 -41.21 14.78 -37.26
N ASP A 14 -40.81 14.23 -38.40
CA ASP A 14 -40.22 12.92 -38.50
C ASP A 14 -39.03 12.84 -37.53
N ILE A 15 -39.07 11.85 -36.64
CA ILE A 15 -37.89 11.44 -35.90
C ILE A 15 -36.98 10.79 -36.93
N ASP A 16 -35.84 11.41 -37.19
CA ASP A 16 -34.82 10.86 -38.09
C ASP A 16 -34.46 9.44 -37.63
N PRO A 17 -34.64 8.40 -38.47
CA PRO A 17 -34.28 7.03 -38.11
C PRO A 17 -32.79 6.86 -37.72
N ALA A 18 -31.91 7.78 -38.12
CA ALA A 18 -30.51 7.79 -37.70
C ALA A 18 -30.32 8.15 -36.21
N SER A 19 -31.32 8.76 -35.56
CA SER A 19 -31.27 9.10 -34.12
C SER A 19 -31.55 7.92 -33.18
N LEU A 20 -31.84 6.74 -33.73
CA LEU A 20 -32.02 5.48 -32.99
C LEU A 20 -30.88 4.47 -33.18
N TYR A 21 -29.68 4.93 -33.55
CA TYR A 21 -28.47 4.13 -33.37
C TYR A 21 -28.27 3.88 -31.88
N LEU A 22 -28.66 2.67 -31.45
CA LEU A 22 -28.43 2.12 -30.13
C LEU A 22 -26.96 2.38 -29.74
N MET A 23 -26.72 3.21 -28.72
CA MET A 23 -25.37 3.41 -28.20
C MET A 23 -24.95 2.10 -27.52
N SER A 24 -24.27 1.24 -28.26
CA SER A 24 -23.76 -0.02 -27.72
C SER A 24 -22.75 0.28 -26.61
N GLU A 25 -23.00 -0.29 -25.44
CA GLU A 25 -22.04 -0.26 -24.34
C GLU A 25 -20.92 -1.27 -24.64
N ILE A 26 -19.69 -0.79 -24.67
CA ILE A 26 -18.49 -1.62 -24.63
C ILE A 26 -18.25 -1.97 -23.16
N GLN A 27 -18.24 -3.26 -22.88
CA GLN A 27 -17.84 -3.83 -21.59
C GLN A 27 -16.55 -4.61 -21.81
N GLN A 28 -15.50 -4.28 -21.05
CA GLN A 28 -14.22 -4.97 -21.10
C GLN A 28 -13.70 -5.23 -19.69
N TYR A 29 -13.02 -6.35 -19.52
CA TYR A 29 -12.46 -6.79 -18.26
C TYR A 29 -10.94 -6.59 -18.24
N VAL A 30 -10.30 -6.75 -17.08
CA VAL A 30 -8.85 -6.64 -16.96
C VAL A 30 -8.18 -7.69 -17.85
N ALA A 31 -7.35 -7.24 -18.78
CA ALA A 31 -6.54 -8.07 -19.66
C ALA A 31 -5.20 -8.45 -19.02
N THR A 32 -4.59 -7.53 -18.25
CA THR A 32 -3.34 -7.76 -17.52
C THR A 32 -3.27 -6.91 -16.26
N VAL A 33 -2.66 -7.44 -15.20
CA VAL A 33 -2.12 -6.62 -14.12
C VAL A 33 -0.74 -6.11 -14.55
N ILE A 34 -0.50 -4.82 -14.39
CA ILE A 34 0.78 -4.18 -14.74
C ILE A 34 1.67 -4.07 -13.48
N TYR A 35 1.10 -3.66 -12.35
CA TYR A 35 1.80 -3.50 -11.07
C TYR A 35 0.84 -3.68 -9.88
N ALA A 36 1.33 -4.22 -8.77
CA ALA A 36 0.68 -4.15 -7.46
C ALA A 36 1.71 -3.75 -6.38
N SER A 37 1.31 -2.97 -5.37
CA SER A 37 2.19 -2.66 -4.23
C SER A 37 2.33 -3.81 -3.26
N SER A 38 1.28 -4.60 -3.08
CA SER A 38 1.21 -5.71 -2.14
C SER A 38 0.69 -6.95 -2.84
N GLU A 39 1.42 -8.06 -2.68
CA GLU A 39 1.05 -9.37 -3.23
C GLU A 39 1.28 -10.46 -2.18
N TYR A 40 0.46 -11.51 -2.25
CA TYR A 40 0.54 -12.69 -1.40
C TYR A 40 1.59 -13.73 -1.88
N GLY A 41 2.56 -13.32 -2.70
CA GLY A 41 3.56 -14.19 -3.35
C GLY A 41 3.90 -13.70 -4.74
N PRO A 42 4.83 -14.34 -5.47
CA PRO A 42 5.12 -14.00 -6.86
C PRO A 42 3.91 -14.22 -7.77
N SER A 43 3.89 -13.57 -8.92
CA SER A 43 2.82 -13.67 -9.95
C SER A 43 2.60 -15.06 -10.56
N SER A 44 3.45 -16.04 -10.24
CA SER A 44 3.24 -17.46 -10.54
C SER A 44 2.38 -18.19 -9.50
N SER A 45 2.05 -17.55 -8.38
CA SER A 45 1.19 -18.09 -7.34
C SER A 45 -0.26 -17.64 -7.57
N ILE A 46 -1.17 -18.61 -7.62
CA ILE A 46 -2.61 -18.34 -7.71
C ILE A 46 -3.20 -17.84 -6.39
N SER A 47 -2.58 -18.12 -5.23
CA SER A 47 -3.24 -17.91 -3.93
C SER A 47 -3.21 -16.44 -3.48
N TYR A 48 -4.36 -15.77 -3.62
CA TYR A 48 -4.63 -14.38 -3.22
C TYR A 48 -3.86 -13.30 -4.01
N ASN A 49 -3.28 -13.65 -5.16
CA ASN A 49 -2.41 -12.76 -5.93
C ASN A 49 -3.23 -11.77 -6.80
N ALA A 50 -2.64 -10.61 -7.09
CA ALA A 50 -3.21 -9.59 -7.96
C ALA A 50 -3.63 -10.13 -9.35
N ILE A 51 -2.89 -11.09 -9.93
CA ILE A 51 -3.21 -11.67 -11.25
C ILE A 51 -4.61 -12.28 -11.36
N ASN A 52 -5.24 -12.62 -10.23
CA ASN A 52 -6.54 -13.28 -10.17
C ASN A 52 -7.70 -12.42 -10.72
N ILE A 53 -7.56 -11.09 -10.76
CA ILE A 53 -8.59 -10.19 -11.31
C ILE A 53 -8.62 -10.16 -12.85
N ILE A 54 -7.73 -10.90 -13.52
CA ILE A 54 -7.64 -10.96 -14.99
C ILE A 54 -8.84 -11.74 -15.53
N GLY A 55 -9.57 -11.14 -16.47
CA GLY A 55 -10.77 -11.71 -17.05
C GLY A 55 -12.02 -11.40 -16.22
N ARG A 56 -13.02 -12.29 -16.32
CA ARG A 56 -14.31 -12.13 -15.65
C ARG A 56 -14.22 -12.57 -14.18
N PRO A 57 -15.02 -11.98 -13.28
CA PRO A 57 -15.17 -12.52 -11.92
C PRO A 57 -15.58 -13.99 -11.97
N ASN A 58 -14.93 -14.82 -11.16
CA ASN A 58 -15.16 -16.26 -11.06
C ASN A 58 -16.01 -16.65 -9.85
N ASN A 59 -15.86 -15.90 -8.75
CA ASN A 59 -16.44 -16.22 -7.45
C ASN A 59 -17.67 -15.34 -7.11
N PHE A 60 -17.73 -14.10 -7.59
CA PHE A 60 -18.84 -13.21 -7.30
C PHE A 60 -20.18 -13.77 -7.81
N PRO A 61 -21.28 -13.77 -7.02
CA PRO A 61 -21.50 -13.06 -5.76
C PRO A 61 -21.31 -13.91 -4.48
N VAL A 62 -20.50 -14.98 -4.52
CA VAL A 62 -20.23 -15.80 -3.33
C VAL A 62 -19.27 -15.07 -2.40
N HIS A 63 -19.69 -14.84 -1.16
CA HIS A 63 -18.81 -14.29 -0.11
C HIS A 63 -17.76 -15.33 0.30
N GLY A 64 -16.53 -14.90 0.54
CA GLY A 64 -15.46 -15.77 1.05
C GLY A 64 -14.05 -15.30 0.70
N ASP A 65 -13.07 -15.90 1.36
CA ASP A 65 -11.63 -15.76 1.12
C ASP A 65 -11.18 -16.69 -0.02
N HIS A 66 -11.79 -16.55 -1.21
CA HIS A 66 -11.50 -17.43 -2.33
C HIS A 66 -10.03 -17.35 -2.76
N SER A 67 -9.38 -18.51 -2.87
CA SER A 67 -7.94 -18.58 -3.17
C SER A 67 -7.56 -17.96 -4.51
N ASP A 68 -8.49 -17.92 -5.46
CA ASP A 68 -8.38 -17.33 -6.80
C ASP A 68 -9.09 -15.97 -6.92
N SER A 69 -9.29 -15.25 -5.81
CA SER A 69 -9.54 -13.80 -5.77
C SER A 69 -8.25 -13.03 -5.44
N TYR A 70 -8.21 -11.70 -5.63
CA TYR A 70 -7.13 -10.86 -5.10
C TYR A 70 -7.50 -10.34 -3.70
N LEU A 71 -6.71 -10.67 -2.68
CA LEU A 71 -6.92 -10.17 -1.32
C LEU A 71 -5.83 -9.17 -0.92
N LEU A 72 -6.18 -8.16 -0.13
CA LEU A 72 -5.21 -7.21 0.45
C LEU A 72 -4.60 -7.78 1.74
N PRO A 73 -3.26 -7.81 1.90
CA PRO A 73 -2.62 -8.49 3.04
C PRO A 73 -2.70 -7.76 4.38
N SER A 74 -3.48 -6.67 4.47
CA SER A 74 -3.64 -5.90 5.71
C SER A 74 -4.99 -5.19 5.77
N TYR A 75 -5.48 -5.00 7.00
CA TYR A 75 -6.74 -4.32 7.29
C TYR A 75 -6.73 -3.70 8.68
N GLY A 76 -7.71 -2.83 8.92
CA GLY A 76 -7.85 -2.07 10.16
C GLY A 76 -6.63 -1.19 10.43
N ASN A 77 -6.56 -0.67 11.65
CA ASN A 77 -5.41 0.09 12.11
C ASN A 77 -4.26 -0.79 12.64
N TRP A 78 -4.34 -2.12 12.53
CA TRP A 78 -3.33 -3.05 13.07
C TRP A 78 -1.91 -2.78 12.56
N LYS A 79 -1.76 -2.39 11.29
CA LYS A 79 -0.47 -1.96 10.69
C LYS A 79 0.13 -0.71 11.37
N LEU A 80 -0.70 0.13 11.99
CA LEU A 80 -0.30 1.35 12.71
C LEU A 80 0.05 1.08 14.18
N LEU A 81 -0.45 -0.02 14.75
CA LEU A 81 -0.25 -0.45 16.14
C LEU A 81 0.92 -1.43 16.31
N ALA A 82 1.34 -2.06 15.21
CA ALA A 82 2.39 -3.05 15.15
C ALA A 82 3.76 -2.47 15.58
N PRO A 83 4.60 -3.23 16.33
CA PRO A 83 5.98 -2.85 16.64
C PRO A 83 6.83 -2.49 15.42
N SER A 84 6.54 -3.07 14.25
CA SER A 84 7.20 -2.74 12.98
C SER A 84 6.72 -1.44 12.33
N PHE A 85 5.71 -0.73 12.84
CA PHE A 85 5.21 0.50 12.21
C PHE A 85 6.27 1.61 12.11
N THR A 86 6.29 2.33 10.99
CA THR A 86 7.05 3.59 10.86
C THR A 86 6.16 4.67 10.29
N SER A 87 6.22 5.86 10.90
CA SER A 87 5.59 7.05 10.32
C SER A 87 6.25 7.43 9.00
N GLU A 88 5.46 7.93 8.06
CA GLU A 88 5.97 8.56 6.85
C GLU A 88 6.69 9.87 7.20
N PHE A 89 7.80 10.15 6.52
CA PHE A 89 8.56 11.40 6.66
C PHE A 89 8.31 12.36 5.49
N GLY A 90 8.67 13.64 5.64
CA GLY A 90 8.53 14.64 4.57
C GLY A 90 7.09 15.03 4.20
N LEU A 91 6.06 14.57 4.92
CA LEU A 91 4.65 14.80 4.57
C LEU A 91 3.97 15.94 5.35
N THR A 92 4.64 16.53 6.36
CA THR A 92 4.03 17.51 7.28
C THR A 92 3.42 18.74 6.60
N ASN A 93 3.99 19.16 5.47
CA ASN A 93 3.53 20.33 4.70
C ASN A 93 2.57 19.95 3.54
N VAL A 94 2.39 18.66 3.25
CA VAL A 94 1.62 18.22 2.09
C VAL A 94 0.12 18.30 2.42
N PRO A 95 -0.70 18.99 1.61
CA PRO A 95 -2.13 19.09 1.86
C PRO A 95 -2.79 17.71 1.94
N ALA A 96 -3.74 17.53 2.86
CA ALA A 96 -4.46 16.27 3.01
C ALA A 96 -5.21 15.86 1.72
N VAL A 97 -5.57 16.81 0.84
CA VAL A 97 -6.14 16.52 -0.48
C VAL A 97 -5.16 15.76 -1.39
N ASP A 98 -3.87 16.11 -1.36
CA ASP A 98 -2.83 15.49 -2.17
C ASP A 98 -2.27 14.21 -1.52
N ASN A 99 -2.25 14.16 -0.17
CA ASN A 99 -1.81 13.02 0.63
C ASN A 99 -2.96 12.32 1.42
N PRO A 100 -3.86 11.58 0.75
CA PRO A 100 -4.84 10.72 1.43
C PRO A 100 -4.18 9.47 2.04
N PRO A 101 -4.86 8.78 2.97
CA PRO A 101 -4.37 7.55 3.61
C PRO A 101 -4.41 6.36 2.65
N VAL A 102 -3.49 6.32 1.68
CA VAL A 102 -3.33 5.17 0.77
C VAL A 102 -2.29 4.23 1.36
N ASP A 103 -2.71 3.00 1.60
CA ASP A 103 -1.87 1.91 2.13
C ASP A 103 -1.29 1.06 1.00
N ASP A 104 -2.05 0.88 -0.09
CA ASP A 104 -1.72 0.03 -1.23
C ASP A 104 -2.30 0.53 -2.57
N PHE A 105 -1.83 0.00 -3.70
CA PHE A 105 -2.41 0.24 -5.02
C PHE A 105 -2.23 -0.96 -5.97
N ILE A 106 -3.04 -0.98 -7.02
CA ILE A 106 -2.89 -1.87 -8.19
C ILE A 106 -3.08 -1.07 -9.48
N VAL A 107 -2.34 -1.44 -10.53
CA VAL A 107 -2.42 -0.87 -11.88
C VAL A 107 -2.80 -1.98 -12.85
N VAL A 108 -3.91 -1.80 -13.55
CA VAL A 108 -4.51 -2.80 -14.45
C VAL A 108 -4.64 -2.25 -15.86
N ARG A 109 -4.57 -3.15 -16.85
CA ARG A 109 -4.82 -2.86 -18.26
C ARG A 109 -6.08 -3.57 -18.75
N PHE A 110 -6.84 -2.90 -19.60
CA PHE A 110 -7.96 -3.46 -20.37
C PHE A 110 -7.56 -3.61 -21.84
N GLU A 111 -8.28 -4.42 -22.62
CA GLU A 111 -7.91 -4.75 -24.01
C GLU A 111 -7.96 -3.54 -24.95
N GLY A 112 -8.97 -2.68 -24.80
CA GLY A 112 -9.28 -1.54 -25.65
C GLY A 112 -9.08 -0.19 -24.97
N THR A 113 -8.52 0.77 -25.71
CA THR A 113 -8.42 2.17 -25.30
C THR A 113 -9.75 2.90 -25.54
N VAL A 114 -10.42 3.32 -24.46
CA VAL A 114 -11.81 3.81 -24.47
C VAL A 114 -11.99 5.10 -23.67
N CYS A 115 -13.15 5.76 -23.79
CA CYS A 115 -13.60 6.81 -22.89
C CYS A 115 -14.40 6.17 -21.74
N PRO A 116 -13.89 6.12 -20.48
CA PRO A 116 -14.59 5.50 -19.37
C PRO A 116 -15.93 6.19 -19.07
N THR A 117 -17.03 5.43 -19.14
CA THR A 117 -18.36 5.87 -18.71
C THR A 117 -18.81 5.24 -17.40
N GLY A 118 -18.19 4.12 -17.01
CA GLY A 118 -18.40 3.44 -15.73
C GLY A 118 -17.28 2.46 -15.42
N VAL A 119 -17.11 2.14 -14.14
CA VAL A 119 -16.29 1.03 -13.67
C VAL A 119 -17.15 0.21 -12.71
N GLU A 120 -17.08 -1.11 -12.81
CA GLU A 120 -17.62 -2.04 -11.82
C GLU A 120 -16.45 -2.79 -11.17
N VAL A 121 -16.44 -2.88 -9.84
CA VAL A 121 -15.51 -3.77 -9.11
C VAL A 121 -16.31 -4.79 -8.33
N TYR A 122 -16.01 -6.07 -8.52
CA TYR A 122 -16.68 -7.19 -7.86
C TYR A 122 -15.92 -7.53 -6.57
N GLU A 123 -16.39 -7.02 -5.44
CA GLU A 123 -15.81 -7.27 -4.12
C GLU A 123 -16.48 -8.49 -3.47
N THR A 124 -15.67 -9.51 -3.12
CA THR A 124 -16.10 -10.80 -2.56
C THR A 124 -15.95 -10.90 -1.04
N LEU A 125 -15.03 -10.13 -0.46
CA LEU A 125 -14.73 -10.12 0.98
C LEU A 125 -14.55 -8.67 1.46
N SER A 126 -15.10 -8.32 2.63
CA SER A 126 -15.00 -7.01 3.30
C SER A 126 -14.90 -5.79 2.35
N PRO A 127 -15.97 -5.45 1.60
CA PRO A 127 -15.95 -4.37 0.61
C PRO A 127 -15.68 -2.99 1.22
N GLY A 128 -15.08 -2.10 0.43
CA GLY A 128 -14.90 -0.68 0.79
C GLY A 128 -13.46 -0.16 0.80
N ALA A 129 -12.48 -0.98 0.42
CA ALA A 129 -11.05 -0.64 0.43
C ALA A 129 -10.67 0.47 -0.56
N ILE A 130 -11.36 0.54 -1.72
CA ILE A 130 -11.00 1.48 -2.79
C ILE A 130 -11.20 2.93 -2.32
N TYR A 131 -10.16 3.75 -2.53
CA TYR A 131 -10.06 5.13 -2.04
C TYR A 131 -9.88 6.18 -3.16
N ARG A 132 -9.07 5.88 -4.19
CA ARG A 132 -9.00 6.67 -5.43
C ARG A 132 -8.92 5.76 -6.66
N ILE A 133 -9.41 6.26 -7.80
CA ILE A 133 -9.24 5.64 -9.12
C ILE A 133 -8.63 6.69 -10.05
N TRP A 134 -7.52 6.34 -10.69
CA TRP A 134 -6.81 7.15 -11.67
C TRP A 134 -6.79 6.46 -13.03
N ALA A 135 -6.83 7.24 -14.11
CA ALA A 135 -6.60 6.78 -15.48
C ALA A 135 -5.25 7.27 -15.99
N TYR A 136 -4.49 6.40 -16.64
CA TYR A 136 -3.35 6.81 -17.47
C TYR A 136 -3.81 6.97 -18.92
N THR A 137 -3.67 8.16 -19.47
CA THR A 137 -4.24 8.53 -20.77
C THR A 137 -3.38 8.11 -21.95
N GLU A 138 -3.96 8.12 -23.15
CA GLU A 138 -3.22 7.99 -24.42
C GLU A 138 -2.19 9.13 -24.68
N HIS A 139 -2.17 10.17 -23.83
CA HIS A 139 -1.18 11.26 -23.87
C HIS A 139 -0.10 11.14 -22.77
N SER A 140 0.02 9.97 -22.15
CA SER A 140 0.99 9.70 -21.08
C SER A 140 0.83 10.59 -19.84
N THR A 141 -0.41 10.92 -19.48
CA THR A 141 -0.74 11.70 -18.27
C THR A 141 -1.67 10.93 -17.35
N TRP A 142 -1.58 11.19 -16.05
CA TRP A 142 -2.52 10.65 -15.06
C TRP A 142 -3.67 11.62 -14.79
N VAL A 143 -4.89 11.09 -14.76
CA VAL A 143 -6.13 11.85 -14.50
C VAL A 143 -6.92 11.17 -13.39
N LEU A 144 -7.30 11.92 -12.35
CA LEU A 144 -8.11 11.42 -11.25
C LEU A 144 -9.57 11.23 -11.72
N LEU A 145 -10.03 9.98 -11.82
CA LEU A 145 -11.42 9.65 -12.18
C LEU A 145 -12.34 9.72 -10.96
N TRP A 146 -11.89 9.21 -9.82
CA TRP A 146 -12.72 9.11 -8.61
C TRP A 146 -11.90 9.20 -7.33
N ASP A 147 -12.49 9.77 -6.29
CA ASP A 147 -11.89 9.92 -4.97
C ASP A 147 -13.01 9.88 -3.92
N LYS A 148 -12.88 8.94 -2.97
CA LYS A 148 -13.86 8.60 -1.94
C LYS A 148 -14.37 9.79 -1.13
N ARG A 149 -13.60 10.88 -1.03
CA ARG A 149 -13.94 12.07 -0.24
C ARG A 149 -14.92 13.01 -0.93
N PHE A 150 -15.06 12.91 -2.24
CA PHE A 150 -15.97 13.75 -3.03
C PHE A 150 -17.24 13.03 -3.45
N ASP A 151 -17.28 11.70 -3.34
CA ASP A 151 -18.47 10.91 -3.60
C ASP A 151 -19.45 10.98 -2.41
N ARG A 152 -20.54 11.73 -2.60
CA ARG A 152 -21.61 11.91 -1.61
C ARG A 152 -22.72 10.88 -1.72
N LEU A 153 -22.70 10.08 -2.79
CA LEU A 153 -23.70 9.06 -3.10
C LEU A 153 -23.20 7.65 -2.78
N LEU A 154 -21.91 7.51 -2.47
CA LEU A 154 -21.32 6.28 -1.96
C LEU A 154 -22.04 5.81 -0.69
N ASP A 155 -22.87 4.77 -0.85
CA ASP A 155 -23.49 4.08 0.26
C ASP A 155 -22.43 3.66 1.29
N ASP A 156 -22.67 3.96 2.56
CA ASP A 156 -21.74 3.61 3.62
C ASP A 156 -21.89 2.12 3.99
N VAL A 157 -21.20 1.29 3.21
CA VAL A 157 -21.18 -0.16 3.37
C VAL A 157 -20.56 -0.58 4.71
N ARG A 158 -19.81 0.31 5.39
CA ARG A 158 -19.32 0.08 6.77
C ARG A 158 -20.46 -0.11 7.78
N ASN A 159 -21.68 0.37 7.48
CA ASN A 159 -22.86 0.19 8.33
C ASN A 159 -23.65 -1.10 8.04
N HIS A 160 -23.30 -1.85 6.99
CA HIS A 160 -23.99 -3.08 6.64
C HIS A 160 -23.48 -4.24 7.51
N ARG A 161 -24.20 -4.55 8.59
CA ARG A 161 -23.92 -5.75 9.40
C ARG A 161 -24.14 -7.01 8.56
N GLY A 162 -23.06 -7.77 8.36
CA GLY A 162 -22.99 -8.98 7.54
C GLY A 162 -22.17 -8.75 6.29
N GLY A 163 -21.07 -9.50 6.16
CA GLY A 163 -20.20 -9.50 4.99
C GLY A 163 -20.99 -9.89 3.74
N LYS A 164 -21.39 -8.89 2.96
CA LYS A 164 -22.09 -9.08 1.69
C LYS A 164 -21.17 -8.65 0.58
N THR A 165 -21.05 -9.50 -0.43
CA THR A 165 -20.39 -9.16 -1.69
C THR A 165 -21.03 -7.93 -2.32
N ARG A 166 -20.24 -7.11 -3.01
CA ARG A 166 -20.71 -5.85 -3.61
C ARG A 166 -20.21 -5.69 -5.05
N VAL A 167 -21.07 -5.21 -5.93
CA VAL A 167 -20.63 -4.53 -7.16
C VAL A 167 -20.42 -3.06 -6.81
N PHE A 168 -19.17 -2.61 -6.70
CA PHE A 168 -18.83 -1.22 -6.42
C PHE A 168 -18.91 -0.40 -7.72
N LEU A 169 -19.73 0.66 -7.69
CA LEU A 169 -20.11 1.49 -8.84
C LEU A 169 -19.87 2.99 -8.53
N PRO A 170 -18.62 3.49 -8.63
CA PRO A 170 -18.28 4.88 -8.34
C PRO A 170 -18.84 5.88 -9.37
N GLU A 171 -19.27 7.07 -8.92
CA GLU A 171 -19.61 8.19 -9.83
C GLU A 171 -18.32 8.81 -10.40
N MET A 172 -17.86 8.28 -11.54
CA MET A 172 -16.62 8.74 -12.16
C MET A 172 -16.75 10.13 -12.79
N ARG A 173 -15.69 10.94 -12.62
CA ARG A 173 -15.49 12.17 -13.37
C ARG A 173 -15.31 11.85 -14.86
N ARG A 174 -16.03 12.57 -15.72
CA ARG A 174 -15.83 12.51 -17.17
C ARG A 174 -14.42 13.00 -17.52
N MET A 175 -13.79 12.35 -18.49
CA MET A 175 -12.47 12.71 -19.01
C MET A 175 -12.52 12.96 -20.52
N GLU A 176 -11.61 13.80 -21.04
CA GLU A 176 -11.56 14.19 -22.45
C GLU A 176 -10.72 13.23 -23.32
N HIS A 177 -9.90 12.39 -22.68
CA HIS A 177 -8.91 11.51 -23.33
C HIS A 177 -9.25 10.04 -23.10
N ARG A 178 -8.81 9.16 -24.00
CA ARG A 178 -9.04 7.73 -23.82
C ARG A 178 -7.98 7.09 -22.95
N THR A 179 -8.33 5.95 -22.36
CA THR A 179 -7.45 5.12 -21.54
C THR A 179 -7.75 3.63 -21.74
N CYS A 180 -6.73 2.79 -21.57
CA CYS A 180 -6.86 1.36 -21.31
C CYS A 180 -6.19 0.95 -19.98
N VAL A 181 -5.81 1.91 -19.14
CA VAL A 181 -4.99 1.69 -17.94
C VAL A 181 -5.57 2.46 -16.76
N LEU A 182 -5.99 1.73 -15.73
CA LEU A 182 -6.48 2.30 -14.48
C LEU A 182 -5.56 1.93 -13.31
N ARG A 183 -5.40 2.84 -12.36
CA ARG A 183 -4.81 2.59 -11.05
C ARG A 183 -5.87 2.74 -9.97
N PHE A 184 -6.05 1.70 -9.17
CA PHE A 184 -6.89 1.70 -7.99
C PHE A 184 -5.98 1.84 -6.76
N GLU A 185 -6.30 2.78 -5.88
CA GLU A 185 -5.59 3.00 -4.62
C GLU A 185 -6.49 2.62 -3.45
N PHE A 186 -5.92 1.92 -2.47
CA PHE A 186 -6.65 1.31 -1.36
C PHE A 186 -6.29 1.95 -0.02
N CYS A 187 -7.29 2.08 0.84
CA CYS A 187 -7.15 2.38 2.27
C CYS A 187 -7.82 1.26 3.05
N THR A 188 -7.07 0.57 3.89
CA THR A 188 -7.59 -0.60 4.63
C THR A 188 -7.87 -0.29 6.11
N ARG A 189 -7.51 0.93 6.56
CA ARG A 189 -7.57 1.40 7.96
C ARG A 189 -8.94 1.37 8.61
N ASP A 190 -9.98 1.62 7.83
CA ASP A 190 -11.38 1.65 8.28
C ASP A 190 -12.12 0.31 8.07
N LEU A 191 -11.42 -0.73 7.58
CA LEU A 191 -12.00 -2.04 7.34
C LEU A 191 -12.01 -2.89 8.60
N THR A 192 -13.09 -3.64 8.79
CA THR A 192 -13.23 -4.61 9.88
C THR A 192 -12.46 -5.90 9.64
N TYR A 193 -12.12 -6.23 8.39
CA TYR A 193 -11.39 -7.45 8.00
C TYR A 193 -10.74 -7.29 6.59
N ILE A 194 -10.03 -8.32 6.13
CA ILE A 194 -9.35 -8.37 4.81
C ILE A 194 -10.36 -8.10 3.68
N SER A 195 -9.98 -7.24 2.72
CA SER A 195 -10.79 -6.97 1.52
C SER A 195 -10.37 -7.86 0.35
N GLY A 196 -11.36 -8.36 -0.39
CA GLY A 196 -11.18 -9.23 -1.55
C GLY A 196 -11.89 -8.73 -2.80
N ILE A 197 -11.19 -8.81 -3.93
CA ILE A 197 -11.64 -8.38 -5.26
C ILE A 197 -11.49 -9.55 -6.23
N ASP A 198 -12.58 -9.89 -6.90
CA ASP A 198 -12.68 -11.04 -7.83
C ASP A 198 -12.66 -10.60 -9.31
N GLY A 199 -12.94 -9.32 -9.59
CA GLY A 199 -12.81 -8.80 -10.95
C GLY A 199 -13.08 -7.30 -11.07
N ILE A 200 -12.67 -6.72 -12.20
CA ILE A 200 -12.93 -5.31 -12.54
C ILE A 200 -13.40 -5.23 -14.00
N MET A 201 -14.50 -4.53 -14.23
CA MET A 201 -15.04 -4.23 -15.56
C MET A 201 -15.02 -2.72 -15.84
N LEU A 202 -14.58 -2.34 -17.02
CA LEU A 202 -14.58 -0.97 -17.54
C LEU A 202 -15.64 -0.84 -18.65
N LYS A 203 -16.47 0.19 -18.54
CA LYS A 203 -17.53 0.54 -19.48
C LYS A 203 -17.17 1.76 -20.34
N SER A 204 -17.64 1.76 -21.58
CA SER A 204 -17.58 2.89 -22.52
C SER A 204 -18.77 2.84 -23.47
N LEU A 205 -19.08 3.93 -24.17
CA LEU A 205 -20.03 3.94 -25.28
C LEU A 205 -19.28 3.84 -26.62
N LEU A 206 -19.76 3.00 -27.55
CA LEU A 206 -19.04 2.61 -28.77
C LEU A 206 -18.79 3.76 -29.78
N ASN A 207 -19.51 4.88 -29.63
CA ASN A 207 -19.46 6.04 -30.53
C ASN A 207 -19.06 7.38 -29.85
N GLU A 208 -18.62 7.37 -28.58
CA GLU A 208 -18.11 8.59 -27.94
C GLU A 208 -16.70 8.95 -28.44
N THR A 209 -16.65 9.59 -29.61
CA THR A 209 -15.59 10.56 -29.89
C THR A 209 -15.77 11.77 -28.95
N PRO A 210 -14.69 12.36 -28.40
CA PRO A 210 -14.77 13.50 -27.49
C PRO A 210 -15.21 14.79 -28.23
N ASN A 211 -16.48 14.86 -28.61
CA ASN A 211 -17.13 16.00 -29.25
C ASN A 211 -17.50 17.08 -28.23
N PHE A 212 -16.50 17.66 -27.57
CA PHE A 212 -16.72 18.80 -26.69
C PHE A 212 -16.98 20.08 -27.50
N ARG A 213 -18.26 20.47 -27.57
CA ARG A 213 -18.59 21.90 -27.71
C ARG A 213 -18.19 22.60 -26.42
N ARG A 214 -17.04 23.27 -26.43
CA ARG A 214 -16.51 24.12 -25.36
C ARG A 214 -17.59 25.09 -24.86
N ARG A 215 -18.23 24.76 -23.74
CA ARG A 215 -18.95 25.73 -22.89
C ARG A 215 -18.05 26.11 -21.74
N GLU A 216 -16.97 26.80 -22.07
CA GLU A 216 -16.33 27.71 -21.12
C GLU A 216 -17.26 28.90 -20.91
N THR A 217 -18.29 28.71 -20.08
CA THR A 217 -18.82 29.83 -19.31
C THR A 217 -17.86 30.08 -18.17
N PHE A 218 -16.75 30.76 -18.47
CA PHE A 218 -16.08 31.56 -17.46
C PHE A 218 -17.08 32.62 -16.99
N VAL A 219 -17.79 32.32 -15.90
CA VAL A 219 -18.34 33.38 -15.06
C VAL A 219 -17.14 34.02 -14.42
N ARG A 220 -16.63 35.06 -15.07
CA ARG A 220 -15.72 36.01 -14.45
C ARG A 220 -16.60 36.76 -13.45
N GLU A 221 -16.64 36.30 -12.20
CA GLU A 221 -17.06 37.15 -11.11
C GLU A 221 -16.04 38.30 -11.07
N THR A 222 -16.41 39.43 -11.67
CA THR A 222 -15.85 40.72 -11.30
C THR A 222 -16.19 40.92 -9.84
N ILE A 223 -15.23 40.57 -8.98
CA ILE A 223 -15.11 41.22 -7.68
C ILE A 223 -14.94 42.69 -8.01
N ASP A 224 -15.87 43.53 -7.54
CA ASP A 224 -15.70 44.97 -7.63
C ASP A 224 -14.41 45.33 -6.85
N GLU A 225 -13.41 45.82 -7.57
CA GLU A 225 -12.16 46.29 -6.96
C GLU A 225 -12.48 47.50 -6.10
N ILE A 226 -12.62 47.28 -4.80
CA ILE A 226 -12.54 48.36 -3.82
C ILE A 226 -11.09 48.85 -3.85
N GLU A 227 -10.86 50.00 -4.48
CA GLU A 227 -9.62 50.76 -4.39
C GLU A 227 -9.39 51.21 -2.94
N LEU A 228 -8.85 50.30 -2.13
CA LEU A 228 -8.20 50.61 -0.87
C LEU A 228 -6.79 51.12 -1.20
N GLU A 229 -6.53 52.40 -0.95
CA GLU A 229 -5.17 52.94 -0.98
C GLU A 229 -4.31 52.23 0.08
N TRP A 230 -3.48 51.28 -0.34
CA TRP A 230 -2.51 50.63 0.53
C TRP A 230 -1.30 51.56 0.74
N PRO A 231 -0.98 51.97 1.98
CA PRO A 231 0.14 52.87 2.24
C PRO A 231 1.48 52.13 2.11
N GLU A 232 2.28 52.55 1.13
CA GLU A 232 3.60 52.00 0.73
C GLU A 232 3.60 50.48 0.45
N GLU A 233 3.79 50.09 -0.81
CA GLU A 233 3.82 48.70 -1.28
C GLU A 233 4.96 47.88 -0.62
N ARG A 234 4.71 47.34 0.57
CA ARG A 234 5.59 46.37 1.22
C ARG A 234 5.37 45.00 0.60
N SER A 235 6.35 44.54 -0.17
CA SER A 235 6.33 43.21 -0.73
C SER A 235 6.72 42.17 0.33
N ILE A 236 6.17 40.96 0.21
CA ILE A 236 6.65 39.78 0.94
C ILE A 236 8.14 39.49 0.67
N THR A 237 8.69 39.97 -0.45
CA THR A 237 10.11 39.85 -0.81
C THR A 237 11.03 40.79 -0.03
N ASP A 238 10.47 41.76 0.71
CA ASP A 238 11.24 42.73 1.50
C ASP A 238 11.51 42.21 2.93
N LEU A 239 10.95 41.04 3.27
CA LEU A 239 11.22 40.34 4.51
C LEU A 239 12.68 39.82 4.57
N PRO A 240 13.30 39.75 5.76
CA PRO A 240 14.59 39.09 5.94
C PRO A 240 14.63 37.67 5.40
N TYR A 241 15.80 37.24 4.91
CA TYR A 241 16.01 35.91 4.31
C TYR A 241 15.50 34.79 5.21
N GLU A 242 15.74 34.87 6.51
CA GLU A 242 15.33 33.88 7.51
C GLU A 242 13.80 33.77 7.63
N MET A 243 13.07 34.87 7.46
CA MET A 243 11.60 34.88 7.48
C MET A 243 11.04 34.26 6.20
N ILE A 244 11.59 34.61 5.03
CA ILE A 244 11.20 34.00 3.75
C ILE A 244 11.53 32.50 3.76
N PHE A 245 12.72 32.12 4.25
CA PHE A 245 13.11 30.73 4.44
C PHE A 245 12.14 30.01 5.41
N LYS A 246 11.74 30.67 6.49
CA LYS A 246 10.79 30.09 7.45
C LYS A 246 9.40 29.88 6.82
N ILE A 247 8.93 30.80 5.99
CA ILE A 247 7.70 30.63 5.19
C ILE A 247 7.85 29.45 4.24
N CYS A 248 8.94 29.40 3.44
CA CYS A 248 9.24 28.28 2.54
C CYS A 248 9.31 26.93 3.27
N SER A 249 9.78 26.89 4.52
CA SER A 249 9.86 25.65 5.32
C SER A 249 8.50 25.05 5.71
N TYR A 250 7.40 25.78 5.50
CA TYR A 250 6.02 25.29 5.66
C TYR A 250 5.34 24.93 4.33
N LEU A 251 6.04 25.07 3.20
CA LEU A 251 5.50 24.77 1.89
C LEU A 251 5.83 23.33 1.46
N ASP A 252 4.98 22.79 0.61
CA ASP A 252 5.16 21.50 -0.05
C ASP A 252 6.02 21.66 -1.33
N LEU A 253 6.47 20.55 -1.92
CA LEU A 253 7.37 20.59 -3.08
C LEU A 253 6.75 21.29 -4.30
N LYS A 254 5.43 21.12 -4.49
CA LYS A 254 4.66 21.74 -5.58
C LYS A 254 4.59 23.26 -5.41
N SER A 255 4.31 23.75 -4.19
CA SER A 255 4.29 25.16 -3.85
C SER A 255 5.68 25.79 -3.98
N LEU A 256 6.74 25.13 -3.49
CA LEU A 256 8.12 25.61 -3.64
C LEU A 256 8.51 25.78 -5.12
N ARG A 257 8.21 24.78 -5.97
CA ARG A 257 8.47 24.83 -7.42
C ARG A 257 7.70 25.94 -8.14
N ASN A 258 6.54 26.35 -7.63
CA ASN A 258 5.78 27.47 -8.18
C ASN A 258 6.29 28.81 -7.65
N LEU A 259 6.59 28.91 -6.34
CA LEU A 259 7.10 30.10 -5.69
C LEU A 259 8.46 30.56 -6.25
N GLU A 260 9.34 29.60 -6.59
CA GLU A 260 10.60 29.87 -7.27
C GLU A 260 10.43 30.70 -8.56
N LYS A 261 9.32 30.53 -9.28
CA LYS A 261 9.05 31.22 -10.54
C LYS A 261 8.49 32.64 -10.33
N ALA A 262 8.07 32.98 -9.11
CA ALA A 262 7.36 34.22 -8.81
C ALA A 262 8.29 35.42 -8.57
N SER A 263 9.51 35.20 -8.05
CA SER A 263 10.48 36.29 -7.81
C SER A 263 11.92 35.77 -7.69
N PRO A 264 12.94 36.55 -8.10
CA PRO A 264 14.35 36.25 -7.84
C PRO A 264 14.68 36.03 -6.35
N THR A 265 13.99 36.72 -5.43
CA THR A 265 14.19 36.52 -3.98
C THR A 265 13.74 35.12 -3.57
N PHE A 266 12.55 34.70 -4.01
CA PHE A 266 12.07 33.34 -3.78
C PHE A 266 12.93 32.30 -4.49
N HIS A 267 13.42 32.57 -5.70
CA HIS A 267 14.37 31.69 -6.39
C HIS A 267 15.63 31.47 -5.54
N SER A 268 16.19 32.50 -4.91
CA SER A 268 17.35 32.34 -4.02
C SER A 268 17.04 31.50 -2.78
N VAL A 269 15.88 31.70 -2.15
CA VAL A 269 15.49 30.98 -0.92
C VAL A 269 15.08 29.54 -1.19
N VAL A 270 14.31 29.27 -2.25
CA VAL A 270 13.88 27.92 -2.63
C VAL A 270 15.07 27.04 -2.99
N ARG A 271 16.20 27.62 -3.44
CA ARG A 271 17.45 26.87 -3.68
C ARG A 271 18.25 26.52 -2.42
N ASP A 272 17.75 26.84 -1.21
CA ASP A 272 18.42 26.47 0.04
C ASP A 272 18.25 24.96 0.34
N PRO A 273 19.34 24.18 0.42
CA PRO A 273 19.27 22.73 0.60
C PRO A 273 18.67 22.31 1.96
N ARG A 274 18.58 23.22 2.94
CA ARG A 274 17.94 22.94 4.23
C ARG A 274 16.43 22.69 4.11
N LEU A 275 15.79 23.14 3.04
CA LEU A 275 14.38 22.85 2.73
C LEU A 275 14.14 21.38 2.33
N TYR A 276 15.19 20.67 1.89
CA TYR A 276 15.09 19.34 1.28
C TYR A 276 15.78 18.23 2.10
N ARG A 277 15.81 18.36 3.43
CA ARG A 277 16.43 17.34 4.31
C ARG A 277 15.64 16.03 4.34
N GLU A 278 14.32 16.12 4.27
CA GLU A 278 13.40 15.00 4.15
C GLU A 278 12.56 15.21 2.90
N VAL A 279 12.73 14.36 1.89
CA VAL A 279 12.04 14.45 0.61
C VAL A 279 11.20 13.20 0.43
N ASN A 280 9.89 13.38 0.27
CA ASN A 280 8.96 12.30 -0.02
C ASN A 280 8.19 12.63 -1.30
N MET A 281 8.41 11.83 -2.33
CA MET A 281 7.77 12.00 -3.63
C MET A 281 6.48 11.19 -3.78
N ARG A 282 6.14 10.31 -2.82
CA ARG A 282 4.94 9.45 -2.86
C ARG A 282 3.64 10.23 -3.12
N PRO A 283 3.37 11.41 -2.52
CA PRO A 283 2.17 12.19 -2.83
C PRO A 283 2.10 12.74 -4.26
N TYR A 284 3.25 12.79 -4.95
CA TYR A 284 3.40 13.34 -6.30
C TYR A 284 3.71 12.25 -7.35
N TRP A 285 3.45 10.98 -7.03
CA TRP A 285 3.80 9.82 -7.87
C TRP A 285 3.23 9.92 -9.31
N MET A 286 2.14 10.67 -9.49
CA MET A 286 1.43 10.89 -10.76
C MET A 286 2.03 12.04 -11.60
N ASP A 287 2.70 13.00 -10.95
CA ASP A 287 3.27 14.23 -11.53
C ASP A 287 4.80 14.13 -11.70
N ILE A 288 5.44 13.04 -11.23
CA ILE A 288 6.90 12.87 -11.23
C ILE A 288 7.45 12.45 -12.60
N ASP A 289 8.47 13.16 -13.05
CA ASP A 289 9.26 12.83 -14.24
C ASP A 289 10.75 13.10 -14.04
N ALA A 290 11.56 12.75 -15.03
CA ALA A 290 13.00 13.01 -15.02
C ALA A 290 13.36 14.51 -14.90
N HIS A 291 12.50 15.43 -15.37
CA HIS A 291 12.71 16.87 -15.19
C HIS A 291 12.48 17.32 -13.74
N LEU A 292 11.49 16.74 -13.05
CA LEU A 292 11.24 17.01 -11.63
C LEU A 292 12.36 16.46 -10.74
N LEU A 293 12.91 15.28 -11.06
CA LEU A 293 14.10 14.78 -10.39
C LEU A 293 15.33 15.65 -10.65
N ALA A 294 15.58 16.10 -11.88
CA ALA A 294 16.67 17.02 -12.18
C ALA A 294 16.48 18.41 -11.51
N TRP A 295 15.23 18.85 -11.35
CA TRP A 295 14.90 20.05 -10.58
C TRP A 295 15.23 19.88 -9.09
N LEU A 296 14.93 18.71 -8.52
CA LEU A 296 15.27 18.37 -7.14
C LEU A 296 16.80 18.28 -6.94
N GLU A 297 17.48 17.55 -7.82
CA GLU A 297 18.95 17.39 -7.88
C GLU A 297 19.66 18.74 -7.84
N ALA A 298 19.23 19.70 -8.67
CA ALA A 298 19.83 21.03 -8.77
C ALA A 298 19.60 21.95 -7.56
N ARG A 299 18.97 21.48 -6.47
CA ARG A 299 18.61 22.24 -5.25
C ARG A 299 18.96 21.50 -3.96
N CYS A 300 19.06 20.18 -4.01
CA CYS A 300 19.34 19.37 -2.84
C CYS A 300 20.85 19.25 -2.58
N ALA A 301 21.25 19.48 -1.34
CA ALA A 301 22.54 19.05 -0.83
C ALA A 301 22.31 18.35 0.50
N HIS A 302 22.84 17.14 0.61
CA HIS A 302 22.76 16.31 1.82
C HIS A 302 21.33 15.90 2.25
N ILE A 303 20.51 15.36 1.34
CA ILE A 303 19.23 14.71 1.71
C ILE A 303 19.52 13.64 2.76
N ARG A 304 18.71 13.61 3.83
CA ARG A 304 18.82 12.63 4.93
C ARG A 304 17.79 11.51 4.81
N LYS A 305 16.57 11.85 4.39
CA LYS A 305 15.51 10.87 4.14
C LYS A 305 14.94 11.08 2.74
N LEU A 306 14.93 10.01 1.94
CA LEU A 306 14.41 10.03 0.57
C LEU A 306 13.39 8.89 0.38
N ASP A 307 12.17 9.25 0.00
CA ASP A 307 11.14 8.30 -0.39
C ASP A 307 10.75 8.56 -1.86
N LEU A 308 11.03 7.58 -2.72
CA LEU A 308 10.63 7.52 -4.13
C LEU A 308 9.68 6.35 -4.39
N SER A 309 9.10 5.76 -3.34
CA SER A 309 8.19 4.63 -3.46
C SER A 309 7.04 4.95 -4.41
N TRP A 310 6.65 3.95 -5.20
CA TRP A 310 5.50 4.00 -6.13
C TRP A 310 5.62 5.00 -7.29
N CYS A 311 6.79 5.62 -7.46
CA CYS A 311 7.07 6.60 -8.51
C CYS A 311 7.63 5.94 -9.79
N GLY A 312 7.48 6.63 -10.94
CA GLY A 312 8.16 6.24 -12.19
C GLY A 312 7.43 5.26 -13.10
N LEU A 313 6.16 4.96 -12.81
CA LEU A 313 5.30 4.15 -13.68
C LEU A 313 5.39 4.63 -15.13
N PHE A 314 5.40 3.66 -16.06
CA PHE A 314 5.55 3.90 -17.51
C PHE A 314 6.85 4.61 -17.93
N GLY A 315 7.91 4.49 -17.13
CA GLY A 315 9.25 5.00 -17.46
C GLY A 315 9.42 6.51 -17.24
N ALA A 316 8.53 7.14 -16.46
CA ALA A 316 8.61 8.57 -16.16
C ALA A 316 9.91 8.95 -15.41
N ILE A 317 10.44 8.02 -14.62
CA ILE A 317 11.82 8.04 -14.09
C ILE A 317 12.44 6.65 -14.24
N THR A 318 13.77 6.57 -14.26
CA THR A 318 14.54 5.35 -14.54
C THR A 318 15.66 5.14 -13.52
N ALA A 319 16.27 3.95 -13.51
CA ALA A 319 17.46 3.67 -12.71
C ALA A 319 18.63 4.64 -13.00
N ARG A 320 18.73 5.20 -14.21
CA ARG A 320 19.75 6.22 -14.55
C ARG A 320 19.50 7.56 -13.85
N ASP A 321 18.24 7.92 -13.61
CA ASP A 321 17.88 9.12 -12.84
C ASP A 321 18.23 8.92 -11.36
N LEU A 322 17.97 7.72 -10.85
CA LEU A 322 18.37 7.32 -9.50
C LEU A 322 19.90 7.31 -9.33
N GLN A 323 20.65 6.81 -10.31
CA GLN A 323 22.12 6.81 -10.35
C GLN A 323 22.73 8.22 -10.40
N ARG A 324 21.99 9.23 -10.86
CA ARG A 324 22.42 10.63 -10.76
C ARG A 324 22.17 11.21 -9.38
N LEU A 325 20.96 11.00 -8.83
CA LEU A 325 20.51 11.60 -7.58
C LEU A 325 21.15 10.97 -6.32
N VAL A 326 21.07 9.65 -6.19
CA VAL A 326 21.39 8.96 -4.93
C VAL A 326 22.88 9.07 -4.55
N PRO A 327 23.87 8.91 -5.46
CA PRO A 327 25.29 8.98 -5.06
C PRO A 327 25.71 10.37 -4.56
N GLN A 328 25.05 11.45 -5.01
CA GLN A 328 25.28 12.81 -4.50
C GLN A 328 24.86 12.98 -3.02
N HIS A 329 24.04 12.07 -2.50
CA HIS A 329 23.45 12.14 -1.16
C HIS A 329 23.73 10.88 -0.31
N GLY A 330 24.33 9.82 -0.87
CA GLY A 330 24.51 8.53 -0.19
C GLY A 330 25.24 8.60 1.15
N HIS A 331 26.18 9.55 1.32
CA HIS A 331 26.87 9.77 2.59
C HIS A 331 26.02 10.48 3.66
N SER A 332 24.95 11.20 3.28
CA SER A 332 24.02 11.87 4.21
C SER A 332 22.72 11.12 4.43
N LEU A 333 22.35 10.23 3.50
CA LEU A 333 21.15 9.40 3.59
C LEU A 333 21.22 8.48 4.81
N THR A 334 20.16 8.53 5.61
CA THR A 334 19.88 7.64 6.74
C THR A 334 18.63 6.81 6.49
N HIS A 335 17.65 7.32 5.72
CA HIS A 335 16.45 6.58 5.33
C HIS A 335 16.30 6.63 3.81
N LEU A 336 16.12 5.47 3.18
CA LEU A 336 15.90 5.35 1.75
C LEU A 336 14.78 4.33 1.48
N ARG A 337 13.72 4.79 0.80
CA ARG A 337 12.57 3.96 0.44
C ARG A 337 12.35 4.00 -1.08
N LEU A 338 12.38 2.84 -1.71
CA LEU A 338 12.18 2.63 -3.14
C LEU A 338 11.12 1.53 -3.38
N ASN A 339 10.11 1.45 -2.51
CA ASN A 339 9.12 0.38 -2.56
C ASN A 339 8.33 0.44 -3.87
N SER A 340 8.21 -0.71 -4.54
CA SER A 340 7.40 -0.92 -5.75
C SER A 340 7.65 0.11 -6.86
N VAL A 341 8.91 0.52 -7.06
CA VAL A 341 9.31 1.28 -8.27
C VAL A 341 9.43 0.32 -9.47
N PRO A 342 9.20 0.77 -10.72
CA PRO A 342 9.16 -0.13 -11.88
C PRO A 342 10.51 -0.38 -12.57
N PHE A 343 11.61 0.14 -12.01
CA PHE A 343 12.96 0.10 -12.61
C PHE A 343 13.97 -0.60 -11.68
N CYS A 344 13.77 -1.89 -11.39
CA CYS A 344 14.65 -2.69 -10.54
C CYS A 344 16.10 -2.76 -11.08
N ASP A 345 16.23 -2.96 -12.40
CA ASP A 345 17.50 -3.20 -13.09
C ASP A 345 18.54 -2.10 -12.83
N GLY A 346 19.69 -2.49 -12.27
CA GLY A 346 20.81 -1.59 -12.02
C GLY A 346 20.61 -0.63 -10.85
N THR A 347 19.74 -0.99 -9.88
CA THR A 347 19.60 -0.29 -8.59
C THR A 347 20.61 -0.75 -7.53
N ASP A 348 21.39 -1.80 -7.79
CA ASP A 348 22.35 -2.43 -6.85
C ASP A 348 23.39 -1.45 -6.28
N PHE A 349 23.72 -0.40 -7.03
CA PHE A 349 24.60 0.69 -6.59
C PHE A 349 24.12 1.39 -5.31
N VAL A 350 22.83 1.33 -4.97
CA VAL A 350 22.25 1.86 -3.73
C VAL A 350 22.98 1.28 -2.52
N LEU A 351 23.27 -0.03 -2.53
CA LEU A 351 23.86 -0.77 -1.42
C LEU A 351 25.34 -0.41 -1.18
N SER A 352 26.05 0.02 -2.24
CA SER A 352 27.45 0.47 -2.16
C SER A 352 27.59 1.99 -1.95
N SER A 353 26.58 2.77 -2.35
CA SER A 353 26.61 4.25 -2.30
C SER A 353 26.16 4.85 -0.97
N CYS A 354 25.39 4.13 -0.15
CA CYS A 354 24.67 4.71 0.99
C CYS A 354 25.11 4.17 2.38
N PRO A 355 26.38 4.37 2.80
CA PRO A 355 26.97 3.70 3.98
C PRO A 355 26.38 4.12 5.34
N ASN A 356 25.59 5.20 5.40
CA ASN A 356 25.00 5.73 6.63
C ASN A 356 23.52 5.41 6.81
N VAL A 357 22.95 4.59 5.91
CA VAL A 357 21.54 4.19 5.96
C VAL A 357 21.26 3.32 7.19
N THR A 358 20.24 3.71 7.94
CA THR A 358 19.66 3.00 9.08
C THR A 358 18.34 2.34 8.72
N GLU A 359 17.59 2.91 7.78
CA GLU A 359 16.34 2.36 7.24
C GLU A 359 16.43 2.22 5.72
N LEU A 360 16.35 0.98 5.23
CA LEU A 360 16.31 0.64 3.82
C LEU A 360 15.04 -0.15 3.50
N CYS A 361 14.18 0.39 2.64
CA CYS A 361 12.98 -0.29 2.16
C CYS A 361 13.00 -0.42 0.64
N LEU A 362 12.96 -1.66 0.16
CA LEU A 362 13.09 -2.10 -1.23
C LEU A 362 12.02 -3.16 -1.54
N GLN A 363 10.77 -2.90 -1.12
CA GLN A 363 9.65 -3.82 -1.38
C GLN A 363 9.44 -4.03 -2.89
N ASN A 364 9.19 -5.27 -3.31
CA ASN A 364 9.02 -5.73 -4.70
C ASN A 364 10.21 -5.35 -5.61
N MET A 365 11.44 -5.36 -5.08
CA MET A 365 12.68 -5.13 -5.83
C MET A 365 13.48 -6.41 -6.06
N ASP A 366 13.89 -6.64 -7.30
CA ASP A 366 14.87 -7.66 -7.66
C ASP A 366 16.27 -7.04 -7.75
N LEU A 367 17.22 -7.59 -7.00
CA LEU A 367 18.60 -7.11 -6.87
C LEU A 367 19.58 -8.19 -7.35
N TYR A 368 20.58 -7.81 -8.13
CA TYR A 368 21.48 -8.72 -8.83
C TYR A 368 22.94 -8.61 -8.34
N ASP A 369 23.56 -9.77 -8.12
CA ASP A 369 24.80 -9.95 -7.33
C ASP A 369 26.09 -9.25 -7.81
N GLN A 370 26.11 -8.59 -8.98
CA GLN A 370 27.36 -8.19 -9.64
C GLN A 370 28.17 -7.09 -8.92
N VAL A 371 27.72 -6.56 -7.77
CA VAL A 371 28.39 -5.46 -7.02
C VAL A 371 28.48 -5.72 -5.50
N LEU A 372 28.15 -6.93 -5.02
CA LEU A 372 27.62 -7.08 -3.65
C LEU A 372 28.55 -7.58 -2.53
N MET A 373 29.84 -7.83 -2.80
CA MET A 373 30.80 -8.18 -1.72
C MET A 373 31.36 -6.97 -0.96
N ASP A 374 31.19 -5.75 -1.47
CA ASP A 374 31.67 -4.49 -0.86
C ASP A 374 30.56 -3.65 -0.19
N SER A 375 29.43 -4.28 0.19
CA SER A 375 28.32 -3.57 0.84
C SER A 375 28.77 -2.87 2.13
N LYS A 376 28.51 -1.57 2.23
CA LYS A 376 28.92 -0.73 3.38
C LYS A 376 27.81 -0.57 4.42
N LEU A 377 26.67 -1.23 4.22
CA LEU A 377 25.51 -1.19 5.10
C LEU A 377 25.84 -1.90 6.42
N THR A 378 26.19 -1.11 7.43
CA THR A 378 26.68 -1.55 8.75
C THR A 378 25.92 -0.88 9.90
N LYS A 379 24.84 -0.16 9.58
CA LYS A 379 24.06 0.68 10.51
C LYS A 379 22.55 0.44 10.40
N LEU A 380 22.10 -0.57 9.65
CA LEU A 380 20.69 -0.87 9.48
C LEU A 380 20.06 -1.25 10.82
N THR A 381 19.09 -0.46 11.25
CA THR A 381 18.10 -0.82 12.27
C THR A 381 16.84 -1.37 11.64
N ARG A 382 16.60 -1.08 10.35
CA ARG A 382 15.46 -1.57 9.57
C ARG A 382 15.84 -1.96 8.14
N LEU A 383 15.42 -3.17 7.75
CA LEU A 383 15.49 -3.69 6.38
C LEU A 383 14.12 -4.24 5.99
N ASP A 384 13.54 -3.70 4.93
CA ASP A 384 12.36 -4.27 4.26
C ASP A 384 12.73 -4.57 2.81
N VAL A 385 12.63 -5.85 2.42
CA VAL A 385 12.87 -6.33 1.05
C VAL A 385 11.72 -7.23 0.59
N SER A 386 10.56 -7.13 1.25
CA SER A 386 9.39 -7.98 1.01
C SER A 386 8.96 -8.03 -0.46
N GLY A 387 8.52 -9.19 -0.93
CA GLY A 387 8.15 -9.44 -2.34
C GLY A 387 9.30 -9.39 -3.37
N GLY A 388 10.51 -9.02 -2.96
CA GLY A 388 11.68 -8.93 -3.83
C GLY A 388 12.49 -10.22 -3.96
N SER A 389 13.68 -10.10 -4.55
CA SER A 389 14.71 -11.14 -4.58
C SER A 389 16.13 -10.58 -4.56
N MET A 390 17.06 -11.35 -4.00
CA MET A 390 18.52 -11.19 -4.10
C MET A 390 19.16 -12.53 -3.76
N SER A 391 20.49 -12.70 -3.91
CA SER A 391 21.10 -13.96 -3.50
C SER A 391 21.14 -14.14 -1.98
N ASP A 392 21.07 -15.41 -1.57
CA ASP A 392 21.32 -15.86 -0.20
C ASP A 392 22.61 -15.29 0.38
N LYS A 393 23.69 -15.26 -0.40
CA LYS A 393 24.98 -14.72 0.05
C LYS A 393 24.92 -13.23 0.35
N THR A 394 24.20 -12.48 -0.47
CA THR A 394 23.99 -11.04 -0.26
C THR A 394 23.16 -10.79 1.00
N LEU A 395 22.03 -11.48 1.16
CA LEU A 395 21.17 -11.35 2.34
C LEU A 395 21.91 -11.79 3.63
N GLU A 396 22.59 -12.93 3.61
CA GLU A 396 23.39 -13.42 4.73
C GLU A 396 24.48 -12.42 5.15
N ASN A 397 25.16 -11.78 4.18
CA ASN A 397 26.17 -10.76 4.46
C ASN A 397 25.56 -9.49 5.08
N ILE A 398 24.42 -9.01 4.56
CA ILE A 398 23.71 -7.85 5.14
C ILE A 398 23.32 -8.14 6.59
N LEU A 399 22.78 -9.33 6.88
CA LEU A 399 22.39 -9.73 8.24
C LEU A 399 23.60 -9.80 9.19
N LYS A 400 24.71 -10.40 8.74
CA LYS A 400 25.99 -10.45 9.50
C LYS A 400 26.55 -9.08 9.84
N LEU A 401 26.47 -8.12 8.92
CA LEU A 401 27.02 -6.77 9.05
C LEU A 401 26.18 -5.84 9.94
N ASN A 402 24.94 -6.21 10.28
CA ASN A 402 24.00 -5.35 11.01
C ASN A 402 23.46 -6.03 12.29
N PRO A 403 24.31 -6.27 13.31
CA PRO A 403 23.90 -6.97 14.54
C PRO A 403 22.85 -6.22 15.38
N PHE A 404 22.75 -4.89 15.20
CA PHE A 404 21.75 -4.02 15.84
C PHE A 404 20.45 -3.86 15.04
N LEU A 405 20.20 -4.75 14.07
CA LEU A 405 18.96 -4.76 13.28
C LEU A 405 17.75 -5.03 14.18
N GLN A 406 16.78 -4.13 14.16
CA GLN A 406 15.56 -4.18 14.97
C GLN A 406 14.34 -4.63 14.17
N HIS A 407 14.32 -4.39 12.87
CA HIS A 407 13.18 -4.71 12.01
C HIS A 407 13.64 -5.38 10.73
N LEU A 408 13.18 -6.60 10.48
CA LEU A 408 13.46 -7.38 9.28
C LEU A 408 12.15 -7.87 8.65
N ASN A 409 11.87 -7.41 7.44
CA ASN A 409 10.72 -7.88 6.64
C ASN A 409 11.19 -8.61 5.38
N LEU A 410 10.92 -9.91 5.34
CA LEU A 410 11.17 -10.83 4.24
C LEU A 410 9.87 -11.46 3.71
N SER A 411 8.69 -10.88 3.99
CA SER A 411 7.43 -11.49 3.54
C SER A 411 7.39 -11.65 2.01
N CYS A 412 6.97 -12.82 1.53
CA CYS A 412 6.92 -13.18 0.12
C CYS A 412 8.27 -13.04 -0.62
N PHE A 413 9.40 -13.00 0.10
CA PHE A 413 10.73 -12.92 -0.49
C PHE A 413 11.10 -14.23 -1.20
N ASN A 414 11.52 -14.13 -2.44
CA ASN A 414 11.71 -15.29 -3.33
C ASN A 414 13.09 -15.95 -3.16
N ASN A 415 13.15 -17.25 -3.43
CA ASN A 415 14.38 -18.04 -3.63
C ASN A 415 15.37 -18.16 -2.44
N MET A 416 14.92 -18.13 -1.18
CA MET A 416 15.81 -18.47 -0.06
C MET A 416 16.10 -19.99 0.01
N GLN A 417 17.38 -20.36 -0.03
CA GLN A 417 17.84 -21.76 0.10
C GLN A 417 18.81 -21.96 1.28
N PHE A 418 19.36 -20.88 1.85
CA PHE A 418 20.21 -20.92 3.03
C PHE A 418 19.44 -20.93 4.36
N LYS A 419 20.15 -21.32 5.43
CA LYS A 419 19.64 -21.29 6.81
C LYS A 419 19.50 -19.86 7.35
N ILE A 420 18.43 -19.19 6.93
CA ILE A 420 18.11 -17.81 7.32
C ILE A 420 17.98 -17.66 8.85
N ALA A 421 17.28 -18.58 9.52
CA ALA A 421 17.04 -18.53 10.95
C ALA A 421 18.32 -18.67 11.77
N ASP A 422 19.20 -19.60 11.36
CA ASP A 422 20.53 -19.83 11.90
C ASP A 422 21.39 -18.55 11.84
N THR A 423 21.26 -17.79 10.75
CA THR A 423 21.93 -16.50 10.58
C THR A 423 21.34 -15.44 11.52
N ILE A 424 20.01 -15.28 11.49
CA ILE A 424 19.28 -14.33 12.34
C ILE A 424 19.59 -14.53 13.83
N GLY A 425 19.43 -15.75 14.34
CA GLY A 425 19.66 -16.07 15.76
C GLY A 425 21.12 -15.89 16.23
N ARG A 426 22.06 -15.97 15.28
CA ARG A 426 23.49 -15.78 15.56
C ARG A 426 23.89 -14.31 15.57
N TYR A 427 23.35 -13.48 14.68
CA TYR A 427 23.83 -12.10 14.47
C TYR A 427 22.83 -11.02 14.89
N ASN A 428 21.51 -11.20 14.72
CA ASN A 428 20.50 -10.13 14.81
C ASN A 428 19.63 -10.26 16.07
N ARG A 429 20.26 -10.38 17.24
CA ARG A 429 19.55 -10.59 18.53
C ARG A 429 18.77 -9.37 19.04
N ASP A 430 18.97 -8.23 18.39
CA ASP A 430 18.27 -6.97 18.70
C ASP A 430 16.93 -6.80 17.97
N LEU A 431 16.49 -7.83 17.22
CA LEU A 431 15.21 -7.80 16.51
C LEU A 431 14.01 -7.62 17.44
N ILE A 432 13.22 -6.60 17.11
CA ILE A 432 11.91 -6.26 17.67
C ILE A 432 10.79 -6.81 16.76
N SER A 433 10.98 -6.80 15.44
CA SER A 433 10.02 -7.38 14.50
C SER A 433 10.68 -8.24 13.42
N LEU A 434 10.20 -9.47 13.25
CA LEU A 434 10.60 -10.39 12.19
C LEU A 434 9.38 -10.87 11.40
N ASN A 435 9.40 -10.67 10.08
CA ASN A 435 8.35 -11.17 9.19
C ASN A 435 8.94 -12.10 8.13
N LEU A 436 8.56 -13.38 8.21
CA LEU A 436 8.93 -14.48 7.30
C LEU A 436 7.71 -15.02 6.54
N PHE A 437 6.61 -14.27 6.45
CA PHE A 437 5.37 -14.71 5.82
C PHE A 437 5.59 -15.26 4.39
N LYS A 438 5.08 -16.46 4.10
CA LYS A 438 5.19 -17.16 2.81
C LYS A 438 6.61 -17.34 2.25
N THR A 439 7.65 -17.19 3.07
CA THR A 439 9.04 -17.42 2.67
C THR A 439 9.37 -18.88 2.39
N ARG A 440 8.64 -19.81 3.02
CA ARG A 440 8.97 -21.25 3.08
C ARG A 440 10.41 -21.55 3.51
N ALA A 441 11.08 -20.64 4.21
CA ALA A 441 12.50 -20.75 4.51
C ALA A 441 12.83 -21.53 5.80
N LEU A 442 11.83 -22.08 6.49
CA LEU A 442 12.01 -22.80 7.76
C LEU A 442 11.81 -24.32 7.59
N SER A 443 12.82 -25.07 8.04
CA SER A 443 12.80 -26.53 8.24
C SER A 443 12.59 -26.88 9.72
N ALA A 444 12.53 -28.17 10.05
CA ALA A 444 12.14 -28.69 11.36
C ALA A 444 12.93 -28.15 12.58
N ASP A 445 14.20 -27.79 12.42
CA ASP A 445 15.07 -27.28 13.51
C ASP A 445 15.20 -25.74 13.54
N ASP A 446 14.68 -25.02 12.53
CA ASP A 446 14.97 -23.60 12.31
C ASP A 446 14.28 -22.63 13.29
N LEU A 447 13.34 -23.09 14.12
CA LEU A 447 12.82 -22.23 15.20
C LEU A 447 13.81 -22.06 16.36
N ARG A 448 14.69 -23.04 16.63
CA ARG A 448 15.61 -22.98 17.78
C ARG A 448 16.60 -21.81 17.71
N PRO A 449 17.22 -21.47 16.56
CA PRO A 449 18.03 -20.26 16.45
C PRO A 449 17.25 -18.98 16.75
N LEU A 450 15.97 -18.88 16.33
CA LEU A 450 15.16 -17.67 16.51
C LEU A 450 14.87 -17.36 17.99
N ALA A 451 14.86 -18.35 18.88
CA ALA A 451 14.75 -18.15 20.33
C ALA A 451 15.90 -17.28 20.93
N ASN A 452 17.00 -17.05 20.20
CA ASN A 452 18.02 -16.07 20.61
C ASN A 452 17.56 -14.60 20.46
N CYS A 453 16.47 -14.33 19.75
CA CYS A 453 15.93 -13.00 19.47
C CYS A 453 14.95 -12.54 20.57
N THR A 454 15.40 -12.59 21.83
CA THR A 454 14.58 -12.37 23.04
C THR A 454 13.88 -11.00 23.15
N LYS A 455 14.21 -10.05 22.26
CA LYS A 455 13.56 -8.72 22.16
C LYS A 455 12.35 -8.68 21.22
N LEU A 456 12.00 -9.79 20.57
CA LEU A 456 10.89 -9.86 19.63
C LEU A 456 9.56 -9.44 20.28
N GLN A 457 8.89 -8.49 19.62
CA GLN A 457 7.53 -8.04 19.92
C GLN A 457 6.57 -8.35 18.77
N GLU A 458 7.06 -8.52 17.54
CA GLU A 458 6.27 -8.93 16.39
C GLU A 458 6.96 -10.06 15.66
N LEU A 459 6.26 -11.19 15.51
CA LEU A 459 6.74 -12.34 14.76
C LEU A 459 5.65 -12.84 13.82
N ASN A 460 5.97 -12.90 12.52
CA ASN A 460 5.09 -13.49 11.52
C ASN A 460 5.79 -14.66 10.84
N LEU A 461 5.25 -15.86 11.07
CA LEU A 461 5.69 -17.14 10.50
C LEU A 461 4.63 -17.73 9.56
N GLY A 462 3.57 -16.99 9.18
CA GLY A 462 2.49 -17.57 8.39
C GLY A 462 2.99 -18.17 7.07
N TYR A 463 2.71 -19.45 6.81
CA TYR A 463 3.25 -20.24 5.69
C TYR A 463 4.80 -20.19 5.55
N ALA A 464 5.55 -19.98 6.63
CA ALA A 464 7.01 -19.85 6.60
C ALA A 464 7.75 -21.21 6.65
N ASN A 465 7.11 -22.29 7.11
CA ASN A 465 7.70 -23.63 7.10
C ASN A 465 7.32 -24.45 5.87
N HIS A 466 8.25 -25.29 5.40
CA HIS A 466 7.99 -26.31 4.37
C HIS A 466 7.94 -27.74 4.96
N ASP A 467 8.64 -27.97 6.08
CA ASP A 467 8.65 -29.22 6.83
C ASP A 467 7.85 -29.11 8.13
N GLU A 468 7.53 -30.27 8.72
CA GLU A 468 6.95 -30.37 10.06
C GLU A 468 7.96 -29.91 11.12
N VAL A 469 7.52 -29.12 12.10
CA VAL A 469 8.39 -28.62 13.18
C VAL A 469 8.33 -29.55 14.39
N GLN A 470 9.45 -29.74 15.08
CA GLN A 470 9.49 -30.59 16.26
C GLN A 470 8.62 -30.02 17.40
N GLU A 471 7.84 -30.88 18.07
CA GLU A 471 6.97 -30.46 19.17
C GLU A 471 7.77 -29.70 20.26
N GLY A 472 7.22 -28.56 20.68
CA GLY A 472 7.81 -27.71 21.71
C GLY A 472 8.98 -26.82 21.26
N ASP A 473 9.39 -26.81 19.98
CA ASP A 473 10.32 -25.78 19.50
C ASP A 473 9.64 -24.40 19.35
N LEU A 474 8.33 -24.37 19.05
CA LEU A 474 7.53 -23.14 19.12
C LEU A 474 7.30 -22.70 20.57
N SER A 475 7.01 -23.63 21.49
CA SER A 475 6.97 -23.38 22.95
C SER A 475 8.26 -22.73 23.45
N ARG A 476 9.45 -23.28 23.12
CA ARG A 476 10.75 -22.69 23.48
C ARG A 476 10.96 -21.28 22.93
N LEU A 477 10.46 -21.01 21.72
CA LEU A 477 10.49 -19.67 21.14
C LEU A 477 9.60 -18.71 21.94
N ALA A 478 8.39 -19.13 22.33
CA ALA A 478 7.48 -18.33 23.15
C ALA A 478 8.03 -18.05 24.56
N GLU A 479 8.63 -19.05 25.23
CA GLU A 479 9.33 -18.87 26.51
C GLU A 479 10.43 -17.79 26.43
N ALA A 480 11.22 -17.81 25.34
CA ALA A 480 12.32 -16.88 25.14
C ALA A 480 11.88 -15.48 24.69
N CYS A 481 10.72 -15.36 24.02
CA CYS A 481 10.21 -14.13 23.42
C CYS A 481 9.00 -13.57 24.20
N ALA A 482 9.08 -13.53 25.54
CA ALA A 482 8.00 -13.07 26.43
C ALA A 482 7.49 -11.62 26.18
N CYS A 483 8.18 -10.83 25.35
CA CYS A 483 7.77 -9.49 24.92
C CYS A 483 6.84 -9.48 23.69
N LEU A 484 6.43 -10.64 23.15
CA LEU A 484 5.56 -10.73 21.99
C LEU A 484 4.23 -10.00 22.20
N ARG A 485 3.97 -9.03 21.31
CA ARG A 485 2.74 -8.24 21.16
C ARG A 485 1.92 -8.67 19.94
N LYS A 486 2.57 -9.22 18.91
CA LYS A 486 1.92 -9.74 17.70
C LYS A 486 2.56 -11.04 17.24
N LEU A 487 1.75 -12.08 17.08
CA LEU A 487 2.16 -13.40 16.60
C LEU A 487 1.23 -13.84 15.46
N VAL A 488 1.81 -14.20 14.31
CA VAL A 488 1.07 -14.72 13.15
C VAL A 488 1.61 -16.10 12.79
N LEU A 489 0.73 -17.10 12.86
CA LEU A 489 0.96 -18.51 12.57
C LEU A 489 0.02 -19.00 11.44
N ALA A 490 -0.60 -18.11 10.68
CA ALA A 490 -1.51 -18.44 9.57
C ALA A 490 -0.93 -19.51 8.61
N GLY A 491 -1.53 -20.69 8.56
CA GLY A 491 -1.08 -21.83 7.76
C GLY A 491 0.32 -22.37 8.13
N PHE A 492 0.84 -22.03 9.31
CA PHE A 492 2.02 -22.66 9.88
C PHE A 492 1.66 -24.08 10.33
N ARG A 493 2.43 -25.07 9.89
CA ARG A 493 2.13 -26.46 10.23
C ARG A 493 2.53 -26.77 11.67
N ASP A 494 1.80 -27.70 12.28
CA ASP A 494 2.17 -28.35 13.56
C ASP A 494 2.24 -27.38 14.75
N VAL A 495 1.26 -26.46 14.81
CA VAL A 495 0.97 -25.66 16.01
C VAL A 495 0.14 -26.51 16.99
N HIS A 496 0.69 -26.84 18.16
CA HIS A 496 0.02 -27.73 19.11
C HIS A 496 -0.64 -26.96 20.26
N ASN A 497 -1.59 -27.60 20.93
CA ASN A 497 -2.23 -27.06 22.14
C ASN A 497 -1.21 -26.71 23.24
N ASN A 498 -0.11 -27.49 23.34
CA ASN A 498 1.00 -27.22 24.25
C ASN A 498 1.70 -25.88 23.94
N ASP A 499 1.83 -25.51 22.67
CA ASP A 499 2.42 -24.23 22.27
C ASP A 499 1.50 -23.06 22.65
N LEU A 500 0.18 -23.19 22.48
CA LEU A 500 -0.79 -22.18 22.93
C LEU A 500 -0.80 -22.03 24.46
N LEU A 501 -0.69 -23.13 25.21
CA LEU A 501 -0.53 -23.08 26.67
C LEU A 501 0.76 -22.33 27.09
N THR A 502 1.86 -22.58 26.40
CA THR A 502 3.14 -21.88 26.64
C THR A 502 3.05 -20.39 26.29
N ILE A 503 2.45 -20.05 25.14
CA ILE A 503 2.19 -18.66 24.74
C ILE A 503 1.34 -17.95 25.80
N ALA A 504 0.27 -18.57 26.29
CA ALA A 504 -0.56 -18.01 27.36
C ALA A 504 0.20 -17.77 28.67
N GLN A 505 1.16 -18.65 29.01
CA GLN A 505 1.97 -18.52 30.24
C GLN A 505 3.06 -17.45 30.15
N HIS A 506 3.65 -17.23 28.97
CA HIS A 506 4.84 -16.40 28.80
C HIS A 506 4.61 -15.08 28.06
N CYS A 507 3.65 -15.00 27.14
CA CYS A 507 3.43 -13.85 26.25
C CYS A 507 2.25 -12.98 26.69
N SER A 508 2.18 -12.61 27.98
CA SER A 508 1.03 -11.86 28.55
C SER A 508 0.74 -10.49 27.89
N ALA A 509 1.69 -9.94 27.13
CA ALA A 509 1.59 -8.69 26.37
C ALA A 509 1.04 -8.87 24.94
N LEU A 510 0.63 -10.09 24.55
CA LEU A 510 0.14 -10.38 23.20
C LEU A 510 -1.19 -9.66 22.91
N GLU A 511 -1.17 -8.74 21.94
CA GLU A 511 -2.32 -7.94 21.48
C GLU A 511 -3.00 -8.53 20.24
N TYR A 512 -2.23 -9.21 19.37
CA TYR A 512 -2.68 -9.77 18.10
C TYR A 512 -2.19 -11.21 17.98
N LEU A 513 -3.12 -12.16 17.83
CA LEU A 513 -2.82 -13.56 17.51
C LEU A 513 -3.57 -13.99 16.25
N ASP A 514 -2.86 -14.63 15.32
CA ASP A 514 -3.45 -15.21 14.12
C ASP A 514 -3.03 -16.67 13.98
N LEU A 515 -4.04 -17.54 13.99
CA LEU A 515 -3.98 -19.00 13.93
C LEU A 515 -4.70 -19.54 12.68
N MET A 516 -4.98 -18.71 11.67
CA MET A 516 -5.77 -19.12 10.49
C MET A 516 -5.28 -20.46 9.91
N GLY A 517 -6.15 -21.46 9.80
CA GLY A 517 -5.78 -22.78 9.28
C GLY A 517 -4.89 -23.65 10.19
N CYS A 518 -4.70 -23.31 11.47
CA CYS A 518 -4.02 -24.16 12.45
C CYS A 518 -4.96 -25.28 12.92
N ILE A 519 -5.23 -26.27 12.07
CA ILE A 519 -6.26 -27.31 12.25
C ILE A 519 -6.16 -28.16 13.54
N THR A 520 -5.03 -28.13 14.23
CA THR A 520 -4.70 -28.90 15.44
C THR A 520 -5.05 -28.21 16.76
N VAL A 521 -5.37 -26.91 16.76
CA VAL A 521 -5.71 -26.17 17.98
C VAL A 521 -7.17 -26.40 18.40
N THR A 522 -7.43 -26.49 19.70
CA THR A 522 -8.80 -26.65 20.24
C THR A 522 -9.31 -25.41 20.97
N GLY A 523 -10.63 -25.32 21.14
CA GLY A 523 -11.26 -24.25 21.93
C GLY A 523 -10.72 -24.11 23.35
N GLU A 524 -10.35 -25.20 24.04
CA GLU A 524 -9.72 -25.14 25.36
C GLU A 524 -8.36 -24.44 25.32
N SER A 525 -7.55 -24.70 24.29
CA SER A 525 -6.23 -24.08 24.11
C SER A 525 -6.35 -22.58 23.79
N VAL A 526 -7.36 -22.18 23.01
CA VAL A 526 -7.66 -20.77 22.72
C VAL A 526 -8.24 -20.05 23.95
N ASN A 527 -9.08 -20.71 24.75
CA ASN A 527 -9.53 -20.18 26.04
C ASN A 527 -8.36 -19.95 27.01
N ALA A 528 -7.28 -20.75 26.94
CA ALA A 528 -6.06 -20.46 27.70
C ALA A 528 -5.37 -19.17 27.22
N ILE A 529 -5.31 -18.91 25.91
CA ILE A 529 -4.81 -17.63 25.37
C ILE A 529 -5.61 -16.46 25.94
N PHE A 530 -6.94 -16.50 25.93
CA PHE A 530 -7.77 -15.43 26.52
C PHE A 530 -7.54 -15.21 28.02
N ILE A 531 -7.11 -16.23 28.76
CA ILE A 531 -6.82 -16.14 30.20
C ILE A 531 -5.42 -15.57 30.46
N GLY A 532 -4.41 -15.98 29.67
CA GLY A 532 -3.00 -15.57 29.86
C GLY A 532 -2.64 -14.25 29.18
N CYS A 533 -3.13 -14.03 27.96
CA CYS A 533 -2.85 -12.87 27.13
C CYS A 533 -3.86 -11.75 27.40
N SER A 534 -3.83 -11.16 28.60
CA SER A 534 -4.78 -10.11 29.02
C SER A 534 -4.76 -8.83 28.16
N ALA A 535 -3.73 -8.64 27.33
CA ALA A 535 -3.62 -7.54 26.38
C ALA A 535 -4.24 -7.84 25.00
N LEU A 536 -4.81 -9.04 24.78
CA LEU A 536 -5.35 -9.47 23.50
C LEU A 536 -6.47 -8.54 23.05
N ARG A 537 -6.44 -8.15 21.78
CA ARG A 537 -7.43 -7.28 21.12
C ARG A 537 -7.84 -7.81 19.75
N PHE A 538 -7.12 -8.79 19.24
CA PHE A 538 -7.39 -9.42 17.96
C PHE A 538 -7.06 -10.92 18.00
N LEU A 539 -8.00 -11.74 17.51
CA LEU A 539 -7.84 -13.19 17.37
C LEU A 539 -8.37 -13.66 16.02
N GLU A 540 -7.50 -14.23 15.19
CA GLU A 540 -7.86 -14.91 13.95
C GLU A 540 -7.81 -16.44 14.10
N ILE A 541 -8.94 -17.09 13.81
CA ILE A 541 -9.17 -18.54 13.95
C ILE A 541 -10.06 -19.13 12.83
N HIS A 542 -10.22 -18.44 11.67
CA HIS A 542 -10.81 -19.05 10.47
C HIS A 542 -10.10 -20.38 10.13
N HIS A 543 -10.85 -21.36 9.61
CA HIS A 543 -10.33 -22.66 9.17
C HIS A 543 -9.63 -23.50 10.27
N CYS A 544 -9.96 -23.27 11.55
CA CYS A 544 -9.43 -24.04 12.68
C CYS A 544 -10.38 -25.18 13.09
N ASN A 545 -10.21 -26.36 12.48
CA ASN A 545 -11.11 -27.53 12.62
C ASN A 545 -11.38 -28.00 14.07
N GLY A 546 -10.51 -27.70 15.04
CA GLY A 546 -10.70 -28.04 16.46
C GLY A 546 -11.54 -27.02 17.26
N ILE A 547 -12.06 -25.97 16.61
CA ILE A 547 -12.91 -24.94 17.22
C ILE A 547 -14.30 -24.99 16.58
N THR A 548 -15.31 -25.26 17.39
CA THR A 548 -16.73 -25.26 16.98
C THR A 548 -17.40 -23.91 17.25
N TYR A 549 -18.46 -23.60 16.50
CA TYR A 549 -19.25 -22.36 16.64
C TYR A 549 -19.66 -22.05 18.09
N ASP A 550 -19.98 -23.05 18.90
CA ASP A 550 -20.45 -22.88 20.29
C ASP A 550 -19.51 -22.04 21.17
N TRP A 551 -18.19 -22.09 20.91
CA TRP A 551 -17.19 -21.30 21.63
C TRP A 551 -17.29 -19.80 21.35
N VAL A 552 -17.65 -19.40 20.13
CA VAL A 552 -17.50 -18.01 19.66
C VAL A 552 -18.50 -17.06 20.33
N PRO A 553 -19.80 -17.42 20.53
CA PRO A 553 -20.70 -16.65 21.37
C PRO A 553 -20.25 -16.55 22.83
N GLU A 554 -19.62 -17.58 23.41
CA GLU A 554 -19.09 -17.49 24.78
C GLU A 554 -17.96 -16.47 24.85
N TRP A 555 -16.95 -16.59 23.97
CA TRP A 555 -15.82 -15.67 23.93
C TRP A 555 -16.25 -14.23 23.61
N GLY A 556 -17.15 -14.02 22.65
CA GLY A 556 -17.65 -12.68 22.33
C GLY A 556 -18.42 -12.01 23.47
N ASN A 557 -19.09 -12.79 24.34
CA ASN A 557 -19.73 -12.25 25.55
C ASN A 557 -18.73 -12.00 26.70
N ARG A 558 -17.70 -12.84 26.82
CA ARG A 558 -16.72 -12.79 27.92
C ARG A 558 -15.55 -11.83 27.67
N TYR A 559 -15.23 -11.59 26.40
CA TYR A 559 -14.09 -10.79 25.93
C TYR A 559 -14.53 -9.80 24.82
N PRO A 560 -15.49 -8.90 25.09
CA PRO A 560 -16.12 -8.04 24.08
C PRO A 560 -15.18 -7.02 23.41
N ASP A 561 -14.00 -6.78 24.00
CA ASP A 561 -12.96 -5.89 23.45
C ASP A 561 -11.97 -6.60 22.50
N VAL A 562 -12.12 -7.92 22.31
CA VAL A 562 -11.34 -8.72 21.34
C VAL A 562 -12.11 -8.85 20.04
N ASP A 563 -11.52 -8.38 18.94
CA ASP A 563 -12.05 -8.64 17.60
C ASP A 563 -11.71 -10.08 17.19
N ILE A 564 -12.70 -10.97 17.31
CA ILE A 564 -12.58 -12.39 16.99
C ILE A 564 -13.06 -12.63 15.55
N LYS A 565 -12.20 -13.23 14.74
CA LYS A 565 -12.46 -13.60 13.34
C LYS A 565 -12.57 -15.13 13.23
N PHE A 566 -13.70 -15.59 12.73
CA PHE A 566 -14.04 -17.02 12.65
C PHE A 566 -15.08 -17.27 11.56
N GLU A 567 -14.86 -18.32 10.78
CA GLU A 567 -15.79 -18.93 9.84
C GLU A 567 -15.57 -20.45 9.91
N GLU A 568 -16.67 -21.23 9.94
CA GLU A 568 -16.61 -22.70 9.90
C GLU A 568 -16.44 -23.20 8.46
N TYR A 569 -15.86 -24.40 8.32
CA TYR A 569 -15.54 -25.06 7.04
C TYR A 569 -16.67 -25.98 6.54
#